data_AF-R7V7V7-F1
#
_entry.id   AF-R7V7V7-F1
#
_cell.length_a   1.000
_cell.length_b   1.000
_cell.length_c   1.000
_cell.angle_alpha   90.00
_cell.angle_beta   90.00
_cell.angle_gamma   90.00
#
_symmetry.space_group_name_H-M   'P 1'
#
loop_
_entity.id
_entity.type
_entity.pdbx_description
1 polymer ?
#
loop_
_entity_poly.entity_id
_entity_poly.type
_entity_poly.pdbx_seq_one_letter_code
_entity_poly.pdbx_strand_id
1 'polypeptide(L)'
;MVFHKPRKRLPTLNISIDNENVERCISFNYLGIHLNQNLTWNDHIKRTSLKIARATGRINCLKHFLSKKVLLTLYSLILPHLTYGILACGAKSNDIAKLQKKSMRIITASKYNAHTEPLFKAHHLLKIEDIYKVYQLNFYFKWKNGNLPKYFNSFCCNINRDTHSNHTRTTLTVPARVNHEFAKHSLRHSLIILLNQTLNIITDKITTHSFHGFSSYVKNYYINTYTNLVNKTIADSAMNAFGRHFWYLTGEMVPLALFSNRVPDEERQLLGSRLLSIKPEVPAMPSSRYDTGFGKPAFPIMTESTSLADLVTPDSWWIFKLLNLDSSFLEHNVTKWQELASYQACLAAVKCLNDAAERGVKLSSDFLSAARNEENYQSVIQVVQQNRKDLPNLRQAKRVPEED
;
A
#
# COMPACT_ATOMS: atom_id res chain seq x y z
N MET A 1 40.29 9.51 6.01
CA MET A 1 39.31 8.85 5.10
C MET A 1 39.40 9.47 3.72
N VAL A 2 39.30 8.67 2.65
CA VAL A 2 39.26 9.15 1.25
C VAL A 2 37.90 8.82 0.65
N PHE A 3 37.16 9.84 0.16
CA PHE A 3 35.87 9.64 -0.49
C PHE A 3 36.03 9.25 -1.96
N HIS A 4 35.32 8.21 -2.39
CA HIS A 4 35.36 7.75 -3.78
C HIS A 4 34.06 7.08 -4.21
N LYS A 5 33.87 6.97 -5.53
CA LYS A 5 32.76 6.20 -6.10
C LYS A 5 32.98 4.70 -5.81
N PRO A 6 31.92 3.90 -5.56
CA PRO A 6 32.03 2.49 -5.20
C PRO A 6 32.91 1.64 -6.13
N ARG A 7 32.92 1.95 -7.43
CA ARG A 7 33.67 1.22 -8.46
C ARG A 7 35.05 1.82 -8.78
N LYS A 8 35.44 2.92 -8.12
CA LYS A 8 36.73 3.57 -8.37
C LYS A 8 37.81 2.89 -7.52
N ARG A 9 38.78 2.25 -8.17
CA ARG A 9 40.02 1.81 -7.51
C ARG A 9 40.83 3.03 -7.10
N LEU A 10 41.27 3.06 -5.86
CA LEU A 10 42.08 4.15 -5.32
C LEU A 10 43.53 3.69 -5.22
N PRO A 11 44.50 4.57 -5.52
CA PRO A 11 45.91 4.30 -5.25
C PRO A 11 46.14 4.17 -3.74
N THR A 12 47.22 3.47 -3.38
CA THR A 12 47.76 3.51 -2.02
C THR A 12 48.27 4.92 -1.73
N LEU A 13 47.80 5.51 -0.64
CA LEU A 13 48.18 6.85 -0.19
C LEU A 13 48.92 6.68 1.13
N ASN A 14 50.23 6.95 1.13
CA ASN A 14 51.04 6.96 2.35
C ASN A 14 51.12 8.42 2.80
N ILE A 15 50.22 8.82 3.69
CA ILE A 15 50.15 10.16 4.25
C ILE A 15 50.56 10.06 5.70
N SER A 16 51.57 10.82 6.11
CA SER A 16 52.00 10.94 7.49
C SER A 16 51.72 12.35 8.03
N ILE A 17 51.31 12.44 9.28
CA ILE A 17 51.17 13.69 10.05
C ILE A 17 52.07 13.53 11.27
N ASP A 18 52.97 14.49 11.50
CA ASP A 18 53.95 14.44 12.60
C ASP A 18 54.73 13.11 12.68
N ASN A 19 55.12 12.57 11.52
CA ASN A 19 55.78 11.26 11.34
C ASN A 19 54.93 10.02 11.71
N GLU A 20 53.66 10.18 12.06
CA GLU A 20 52.72 9.07 12.24
C GLU A 20 51.95 8.79 10.94
N ASN A 21 51.89 7.52 10.54
CA ASN A 21 51.17 7.13 9.33
C ASN A 21 49.65 7.16 9.56
N VAL A 22 48.92 7.88 8.71
CA VAL A 22 47.48 8.06 8.86
C VAL A 22 46.73 6.84 8.34
N GLU A 23 46.05 6.12 9.22
CA GLU A 23 45.26 4.96 8.83
C GLU A 23 44.06 5.32 7.94
N ARG A 24 43.82 4.44 6.96
CA ARG A 24 42.67 4.56 6.07
C ARG A 24 41.42 3.95 6.70
N CYS A 25 40.51 4.80 7.18
CA CYS A 25 39.21 4.37 7.67
C CYS A 25 38.15 4.21 6.56
N ILE A 26 37.34 3.14 6.62
CA ILE A 26 36.21 2.86 5.73
C ILE A 26 34.93 3.59 6.16
N SER A 27 34.73 3.70 7.48
CA SER A 27 33.62 4.40 8.13
C SER A 27 34.14 5.16 9.33
N PHE A 28 33.61 6.35 9.61
CA PHE A 28 33.93 7.11 10.81
C PHE A 28 32.76 7.99 11.27
N ASN A 29 32.78 8.34 12.55
CA ASN A 29 31.81 9.28 13.14
C ASN A 29 32.43 10.68 13.19
N TYR A 30 31.75 11.66 12.63
CA TYR A 30 32.14 13.05 12.67
C TYR A 30 30.97 13.91 13.13
N LEU A 31 31.11 14.55 14.29
CA LEU A 31 30.07 15.38 14.91
C LEU A 31 28.72 14.66 15.09
N GLY A 32 28.70 13.32 15.17
CA GLY A 32 27.47 12.52 15.28
C GLY A 32 26.89 12.05 13.95
N ILE A 33 27.48 12.46 12.83
CA ILE A 33 27.17 11.97 11.48
C ILE A 33 28.13 10.82 11.14
N HIS A 34 27.59 9.70 10.69
CA HIS A 34 28.40 8.56 10.27
C HIS A 34 28.64 8.62 8.77
N LEU A 35 29.89 8.84 8.41
CA LEU A 35 30.34 8.94 7.03
C LEU A 35 31.02 7.64 6.64
N ASN A 36 30.73 7.17 5.44
CA ASN A 36 31.48 6.08 4.83
C ASN A 36 32.21 6.58 3.58
N GLN A 37 33.23 5.84 3.15
CA GLN A 37 34.08 6.20 2.01
C GLN A 37 33.30 6.45 0.69
N ASN A 38 32.06 5.98 0.57
CA ASN A 38 31.22 6.13 -0.62
C ASN A 38 30.04 7.11 -0.44
N LEU A 39 29.93 7.79 0.70
CA LEU A 39 28.86 8.73 1.07
C LEU A 39 27.44 8.19 0.78
N THR A 40 27.19 6.89 1.02
CA THR A 40 25.88 6.30 0.71
C THR A 40 24.80 6.67 1.71
N TRP A 41 25.18 7.19 2.88
CA TRP A 41 24.34 7.54 4.04
C TRP A 41 23.65 6.36 4.74
N ASN A 42 23.77 5.14 4.22
CA ASN A 42 23.08 3.96 4.74
C ASN A 42 23.43 3.69 6.22
N ASP A 43 24.71 3.78 6.59
CA ASP A 43 25.18 3.55 7.97
C ASP A 43 24.61 4.57 8.95
N HIS A 44 24.57 5.84 8.53
CA HIS A 44 23.97 6.92 9.30
C HIS A 44 22.46 6.71 9.45
N ILE A 45 21.74 6.44 8.36
CA ILE A 45 20.30 6.20 8.37
C ILE A 45 19.95 5.01 9.27
N LYS A 46 20.72 3.92 9.22
CA LYS A 46 20.53 2.75 10.09
C LYS A 46 20.68 3.12 11.56
N ARG A 47 21.74 3.87 11.92
CA ARG A 47 21.96 4.34 13.30
C ARG A 47 20.88 5.30 13.78
N THR A 48 20.47 6.25 12.94
CA THR A 48 19.37 7.18 13.22
C THR A 48 18.05 6.42 13.40
N SER A 49 17.78 5.45 12.54
CA SER A 49 16.60 4.58 12.62
C SER A 49 16.58 3.78 13.93
N LEU A 50 17.72 3.25 14.38
CA LEU A 50 17.82 2.58 15.69
C LEU A 50 17.51 3.52 16.86
N LYS A 51 18.00 4.76 16.83
CA LYS A 51 17.68 5.76 17.87
C LYS A 51 16.20 6.09 17.91
N ILE A 52 15.59 6.31 16.74
CA ILE A 52 14.15 6.55 16.62
C ILE A 52 13.37 5.33 17.12
N ALA A 53 13.72 4.12 16.68
CA ALA A 53 13.05 2.90 17.10
C ALA A 53 13.08 2.68 18.61
N ARG A 54 14.21 3.01 19.27
CA ARG A 54 14.33 2.98 20.74
C ARG A 54 13.37 3.96 21.41
N ALA A 55 13.31 5.20 20.92
CA ALA A 55 12.38 6.21 21.43
C ALA A 55 10.91 5.78 21.20
N THR A 56 10.58 5.28 20.01
CA THR A 56 9.27 4.72 19.68
C THR A 56 8.89 3.55 20.60
N GLY A 57 9.85 2.67 20.90
CA GLY A 57 9.65 1.55 21.81
C GLY A 57 9.27 2.02 23.21
N ARG A 58 10.00 3.01 23.75
CA ARG A 58 9.68 3.62 25.06
C ARG A 58 8.28 4.24 25.07
N ILE A 59 7.93 5.01 24.03
CA ILE A 59 6.58 5.60 23.88
C ILE A 59 5.52 4.49 23.84
N ASN A 60 5.78 3.38 23.16
CA ASN A 60 4.85 2.25 23.09
C ASN A 60 4.61 1.57 24.45
N CYS A 61 5.63 1.44 25.28
CA CYS A 61 5.48 0.92 26.65
C CYS A 61 4.63 1.88 27.50
N LEU A 62 4.86 3.19 27.35
CA LEU A 62 4.18 4.22 28.14
C LEU A 62 2.76 4.53 27.66
N LYS A 63 2.36 4.08 26.47
CA LYS A 63 1.08 4.48 25.85
C LYS A 63 -0.16 4.10 26.66
N HIS A 64 -0.07 3.07 27.49
CA HIS A 64 -1.16 2.59 28.34
C HIS A 64 -1.28 3.37 29.65
N PHE A 65 -0.25 4.14 30.01
CA PHE A 65 -0.17 4.87 31.28
C PHE A 65 -0.27 6.38 31.11
N LEU A 66 0.07 6.91 29.94
CA LEU A 66 0.15 8.35 29.68
C LEU A 66 -0.97 8.83 28.76
N SER A 67 -1.41 10.07 28.98
CA SER A 67 -2.35 10.72 28.08
C SER A 67 -1.72 11.00 26.71
N LYS A 68 -2.54 11.04 25.67
CA LYS A 68 -2.14 11.37 24.29
C LYS A 68 -1.33 12.67 24.19
N LYS A 69 -1.67 13.68 24.98
CA LYS A 69 -0.95 14.97 25.01
C LYS A 69 0.50 14.79 25.49
N VAL A 70 0.71 14.00 26.54
CA VAL A 70 2.06 13.71 27.06
C VAL A 70 2.85 12.85 26.06
N LEU A 71 2.22 11.86 25.44
CA LEU A 71 2.85 11.05 24.39
C LEU A 71 3.29 11.90 23.18
N LEU A 72 2.51 12.93 22.82
CA LEU A 72 2.91 13.92 21.82
C LEU A 72 4.09 14.76 22.28
N THR A 73 4.17 15.16 23.55
CA THR A 73 5.35 15.84 24.09
C THR A 73 6.60 14.94 23.99
N LEU A 74 6.47 13.63 24.24
CA LEU A 74 7.56 12.66 24.09
C LEU A 74 8.02 12.46 22.64
N TYR A 75 7.21 12.85 21.65
CA TYR A 75 7.66 12.90 20.25
C TYR A 75 8.84 13.87 20.04
N SER A 76 9.04 14.84 20.95
CA SER A 76 10.24 15.68 20.98
C SER A 76 11.56 14.91 21.15
N LEU A 77 11.52 13.64 21.61
CA LEU A 77 12.70 12.76 21.64
C LEU A 77 13.06 12.20 20.26
N ILE A 78 12.09 12.14 19.34
CA ILE A 78 12.28 11.66 17.97
C ILE A 78 12.73 12.80 17.05
N LEU A 79 12.15 13.98 17.22
CA LEU A 79 12.33 15.12 16.30
C LEU A 79 13.81 15.52 16.06
N PRO A 80 14.71 15.61 17.07
CA PRO A 80 16.12 15.94 16.85
C PRO A 80 16.84 14.93 15.95
N HIS A 81 16.45 13.65 16.01
CA HIS A 81 17.00 12.61 15.15
C HIS A 81 16.48 12.68 13.71
N LEU A 82 15.30 13.29 13.50
CA LEU A 82 14.75 13.54 12.18
C LEU A 82 15.40 14.76 11.52
N THR A 83 15.68 15.81 12.30
CA THR A 83 16.15 17.10 11.77
C THR A 83 17.67 17.18 11.64
N TYR A 84 18.42 16.53 12.53
CA TYR A 84 19.87 16.59 12.51
C TYR A 84 20.46 15.93 11.26
N GLY A 85 21.22 16.68 10.47
CA GLY A 85 21.83 16.19 9.23
C GLY A 85 20.85 15.98 8.07
N ILE A 86 19.58 16.40 8.20
CA ILE A 86 18.53 16.12 7.19
C ILE A 86 18.87 16.72 5.81
N LEU A 87 19.56 17.85 5.74
CA LEU A 87 19.99 18.44 4.47
C LEU A 87 21.01 17.57 3.70
N ALA A 88 21.74 16.70 4.40
CA ALA A 88 22.72 15.81 3.80
C ALA A 88 22.14 14.44 3.43
N CYS A 89 21.28 13.88 4.29
CA CYS A 89 20.78 12.50 4.16
C CYS A 89 19.27 12.39 3.83
N GLY A 90 18.52 13.50 3.87
CA GLY A 90 17.05 13.51 3.82
C GLY A 90 16.44 12.93 2.53
N ALA A 91 17.19 12.92 1.43
CA ALA A 91 16.79 12.27 0.18
C ALA A 91 16.59 10.74 0.32
N LYS A 92 17.21 10.10 1.32
CA LYS A 92 17.06 8.66 1.61
C LYS A 92 16.39 8.44 2.96
N SER A 93 15.13 8.87 3.09
CA SER A 93 14.41 8.88 4.37
C SER A 93 13.36 7.77 4.51
N ASN A 94 13.27 6.79 3.60
CA ASN A 94 12.21 5.78 3.60
C ASN A 94 12.10 4.97 4.90
N ASP A 95 13.21 4.49 5.46
CA ASP A 95 13.20 3.70 6.70
C ASP A 95 12.81 4.56 7.91
N ILE A 96 13.29 5.80 7.93
CA ILE A 96 12.93 6.80 8.93
C ILE A 96 11.44 7.16 8.83
N ALA A 97 10.89 7.30 7.61
CA ALA A 97 9.48 7.58 7.37
C ALA A 97 8.58 6.47 7.92
N LYS A 98 8.96 5.20 7.72
CA LYS A 98 8.24 4.05 8.29
C LYS A 98 8.21 4.12 9.82
N LEU A 99 9.33 4.43 10.47
CA LEU A 99 9.41 4.57 11.92
C LEU A 99 8.62 5.77 12.44
N GLN A 100 8.65 6.90 11.73
CA GLN A 100 7.87 8.08 12.07
C GLN A 100 6.36 7.76 12.02
N LYS A 101 5.90 7.11 10.94
CA LYS A 101 4.51 6.65 10.78
C LYS A 101 4.10 5.69 11.90
N LYS A 102 4.96 4.72 12.25
CA LYS A 102 4.75 3.79 13.37
C LYS A 102 4.60 4.54 14.69
N SER A 103 5.47 5.52 14.96
CA SER A 103 5.43 6.34 16.17
C SER A 103 4.12 7.13 16.26
N MET A 104 3.69 7.72 15.16
CA MET A 104 2.45 8.48 15.10
C MET A 104 1.23 7.61 15.44
N ARG A 105 1.14 6.40 14.85
CA ARG A 105 0.06 5.44 15.14
C ARG A 105 0.05 4.98 16.60
N ILE A 106 1.22 4.79 17.20
CA ILE A 106 1.35 4.42 18.62
C ILE A 106 0.82 5.56 19.51
N ILE A 107 1.25 6.79 19.26
CA ILE A 107 0.85 7.97 20.03
C ILE A 107 -0.67 8.21 19.94
N THR A 108 -1.29 7.96 18.79
CA THR A 108 -2.74 8.13 18.59
C THR A 108 -3.56 6.88 18.88
N ALA A 109 -2.94 5.79 19.35
CA ALA A 109 -3.58 4.49 19.54
C ALA A 109 -4.37 4.00 18.31
N SER A 110 -3.88 4.33 17.10
CA SER A 110 -4.54 3.95 15.84
C SER A 110 -4.14 2.54 15.38
N LYS A 111 -4.97 1.93 14.51
CA LYS A 111 -4.66 0.63 13.90
C LYS A 111 -3.28 0.64 13.21
N TYR A 112 -2.61 -0.51 13.20
CA TYR A 112 -1.23 -0.63 12.68
C TYR A 112 -1.07 -0.20 11.22
N ASN A 113 -2.14 -0.26 10.42
CA ASN A 113 -2.21 0.14 9.01
C ASN A 113 -2.97 1.45 8.77
N ALA A 114 -3.42 2.15 9.82
CA ALA A 114 -4.20 3.38 9.70
C ALA A 114 -3.46 4.44 8.87
N HIS A 115 -4.20 5.20 8.06
CA HIS A 115 -3.61 6.26 7.25
C HIS A 115 -3.00 7.33 8.16
N THR A 116 -1.72 7.68 7.95
CA THR A 116 -0.99 8.53 8.90
C THR A 116 -1.10 10.02 8.61
N GLU A 117 -1.41 10.39 7.37
CA GLU A 117 -1.51 11.80 6.97
C GLU A 117 -2.58 12.60 7.76
N PRO A 118 -3.79 12.08 8.00
CA PRO A 118 -4.76 12.69 8.91
C PRO A 118 -4.21 12.88 10.32
N LEU A 119 -3.42 11.91 10.81
CA LEU A 119 -2.83 11.96 12.14
C LEU A 119 -1.78 13.09 12.25
N PHE A 120 -0.94 13.23 11.23
CA PHE A 120 0.03 14.32 11.13
C PHE A 120 -0.67 15.68 11.09
N LYS A 121 -1.74 15.81 10.30
CA LYS A 121 -2.54 17.04 10.21
C LYS A 121 -3.19 17.41 11.54
N ALA A 122 -3.87 16.47 12.17
CA ALA A 122 -4.57 16.66 13.45
C ALA A 122 -3.63 17.08 14.60
N HIS A 123 -2.33 16.75 14.49
CA HIS A 123 -1.33 17.08 15.49
C HIS A 123 -0.33 18.16 15.07
N HIS A 124 -0.55 18.83 13.93
CA HIS A 124 0.33 19.86 13.39
C HIS A 124 1.80 19.42 13.29
N LEU A 125 2.00 18.15 12.90
CA LEU A 125 3.32 17.53 12.70
C LEU A 125 3.57 17.33 11.20
N LEU A 126 4.83 17.50 10.79
CA LEU A 126 5.26 17.27 9.41
C LEU A 126 5.75 15.83 9.20
N LYS A 127 5.45 15.27 8.02
CA LYS A 127 6.10 14.05 7.51
C LYS A 127 7.58 14.33 7.26
N ILE A 128 8.47 13.35 7.43
CA ILE A 128 9.92 13.52 7.25
C ILE A 128 10.29 14.08 5.86
N GLU A 129 9.57 13.66 4.83
CA GLU A 129 9.74 14.17 3.46
C GLU A 129 9.47 15.68 3.38
N ASP A 130 8.46 16.17 4.10
CA ASP A 130 8.12 17.60 4.14
C ASP A 130 8.99 18.37 5.13
N ILE A 131 9.49 17.73 6.21
CA ILE A 131 10.57 18.30 7.04
C ILE A 131 11.80 18.57 6.16
N TYR A 132 12.18 17.62 5.29
CA TYR A 132 13.29 17.81 4.36
C TYR A 132 13.06 19.02 3.43
N LYS A 133 11.88 19.12 2.80
CA LYS A 133 11.52 20.28 1.96
C LYS A 133 11.56 21.60 2.72
N VAL A 134 11.00 21.66 3.94
CA VAL A 134 11.04 22.86 4.80
C VAL A 134 12.48 23.26 5.10
N TYR A 135 13.36 22.30 5.44
CA TYR A 135 14.76 22.59 5.70
C TYR A 135 15.51 23.08 4.45
N GLN A 136 15.20 22.52 3.26
CA GLN A 136 15.75 22.98 1.99
C GLN A 136 15.32 24.43 1.68
N LEU A 137 14.05 24.75 1.86
CA LEU A 137 13.51 26.11 1.65
C LEU A 137 14.10 27.10 2.67
N ASN A 138 14.22 26.70 3.93
CA ASN A 138 14.88 27.51 4.96
C ASN A 138 16.36 27.75 4.66
N PHE A 139 17.06 26.74 4.13
CA PHE A 139 18.44 26.89 3.67
C PHE A 139 18.54 27.91 2.54
N TYR A 140 17.66 27.81 1.53
CA TYR A 140 17.62 28.75 0.42
C TYR A 140 17.27 30.18 0.85
N PHE A 141 16.35 30.35 1.81
CA PHE A 141 16.07 31.65 2.42
C PHE A 141 17.34 32.29 3.01
N LYS A 142 18.08 31.51 3.81
CA LYS A 142 19.33 32.01 4.43
C LYS A 142 20.38 32.33 3.39
N TRP A 143 20.49 31.51 2.33
CA TRP A 143 21.41 31.75 1.23
C TRP A 143 21.08 33.05 0.49
N LYS A 144 19.82 33.25 0.09
CA LYS A 144 19.37 34.43 -0.66
C LYS A 144 19.55 35.73 0.12
N ASN A 145 19.39 35.68 1.44
CA ASN A 145 19.53 36.84 2.33
C ASN A 145 20.95 37.00 2.91
N GLY A 146 21.96 36.26 2.43
CA GLY A 146 23.35 36.42 2.87
C GLY A 146 23.64 35.96 4.31
N ASN A 147 22.72 35.20 4.92
CA ASN A 147 22.79 34.73 6.31
C ASN A 147 23.49 33.37 6.45
N LEU A 148 24.13 32.87 5.39
CA LEU A 148 24.94 31.66 5.42
C LEU A 148 26.43 31.99 5.52
N PRO A 149 27.25 31.08 6.08
CA PRO A 149 28.70 31.22 6.05
C PRO A 149 29.26 31.44 4.64
N LYS A 150 30.35 32.22 4.54
CA LYS A 150 30.97 32.65 3.27
C LYS A 150 31.30 31.51 2.30
N TYR A 151 31.58 30.31 2.80
CA TYR A 151 31.85 29.14 1.94
C TYR A 151 30.63 28.67 1.13
N PHE A 152 29.42 29.12 1.47
CA PHE A 152 28.21 28.92 0.67
C PHE A 152 27.98 30.00 -0.38
N ASN A 153 28.83 31.03 -0.49
CA ASN A 153 28.67 32.05 -1.54
C ASN A 153 28.82 31.44 -2.94
N SER A 154 29.66 30.41 -3.07
CA SER A 154 29.83 29.61 -4.30
C SER A 154 28.76 28.53 -4.49
N PHE A 155 27.78 28.45 -3.59
CA PHE A 155 26.61 27.57 -3.71
C PHE A 155 25.67 28.12 -4.80
N CYS A 156 26.13 28.12 -6.06
CA CYS A 156 25.34 28.63 -7.17
C CYS A 156 24.15 27.71 -7.45
N CYS A 157 22.95 28.11 -7.06
CA CYS A 157 21.78 27.70 -7.81
C CYS A 157 21.88 28.51 -9.11
N ASN A 158 22.26 27.91 -10.24
CA ASN A 158 22.40 28.65 -11.50
C ASN A 158 21.04 29.21 -11.92
N ILE A 159 20.69 30.39 -11.41
CA ILE A 159 19.58 31.23 -11.87
C ILE A 159 20.07 31.82 -13.18
N ASN A 160 19.76 31.16 -14.30
CA ASN A 160 19.80 31.67 -15.67
C ASN A 160 20.80 32.81 -15.95
N ARG A 161 22.06 32.66 -15.55
CA ARG A 161 23.13 33.51 -16.04
C ARG A 161 23.71 32.75 -17.22
N ASP A 162 23.41 33.29 -18.40
CA ASP A 162 24.06 33.03 -19.68
C ASP A 162 23.48 31.92 -20.57
N THR A 163 22.21 32.03 -20.95
CA THR A 163 21.75 31.52 -22.26
C THR A 163 20.83 32.52 -22.95
N HIS A 164 21.45 33.41 -23.73
CA HIS A 164 20.87 34.28 -24.77
C HIS A 164 19.98 35.46 -24.33
N SER A 165 20.17 36.59 -25.01
CA SER A 165 19.43 37.87 -24.89
C SER A 165 17.96 37.82 -25.31
N ASN A 166 17.40 36.63 -25.49
CA ASN A 166 16.04 36.45 -25.97
C ASN A 166 15.13 36.13 -24.78
N HIS A 167 14.29 37.10 -24.41
CA HIS A 167 13.25 36.98 -23.39
C HIS A 167 12.23 35.89 -23.76
N THR A 168 12.53 34.64 -23.39
CA THR A 168 11.57 33.55 -23.42
C THR A 168 10.99 33.38 -22.01
N ARG A 169 9.66 33.29 -21.95
CA ARG A 169 8.77 33.51 -20.78
C ARG A 169 8.84 32.46 -19.65
N THR A 170 9.93 31.70 -19.51
CA THR A 170 10.05 30.67 -18.47
C THR A 170 11.13 31.02 -17.45
N THR A 171 10.70 31.56 -16.30
CA THR A 171 11.53 31.90 -15.12
C THR A 171 11.99 30.67 -14.31
N LEU A 172 11.88 29.46 -14.88
CA LEU A 172 12.29 28.23 -14.20
C LEU A 172 13.81 28.09 -14.21
N THR A 173 14.37 27.68 -13.07
CA THR A 173 15.81 27.47 -12.91
C THR A 173 16.17 26.11 -13.50
N VAL A 174 17.00 26.04 -14.54
CA VAL A 174 17.36 24.74 -15.13
C VAL A 174 18.34 24.00 -14.20
N PRO A 175 18.01 22.81 -13.70
CA PRO A 175 18.97 22.02 -12.92
C PRO A 175 20.11 21.56 -13.83
N ALA A 176 21.35 21.61 -13.32
CA ALA A 176 22.50 21.06 -14.04
C ALA A 176 22.24 19.59 -14.44
N ARG A 177 22.67 19.19 -15.64
CA ARG A 177 22.56 17.79 -16.08
C ARG A 177 23.42 16.91 -15.16
N VAL A 178 22.79 15.91 -14.54
CA VAL A 178 23.44 14.99 -13.63
C VAL A 178 23.20 13.55 -14.10
N ASN A 179 24.28 12.86 -14.48
CA ASN A 179 24.21 11.48 -14.96
C ASN A 179 24.21 10.44 -13.83
N HIS A 180 24.58 10.82 -12.60
CA HIS A 180 24.81 9.89 -11.51
C HIS A 180 23.79 10.06 -10.37
N GLU A 181 23.20 8.95 -9.92
CA GLU A 181 22.11 8.93 -8.92
C GLU A 181 22.49 9.65 -7.61
N PHE A 182 23.70 9.41 -7.09
CA PHE A 182 24.24 10.15 -5.93
C PHE A 182 24.12 11.67 -6.06
N ALA A 183 24.43 12.23 -7.23
CA ALA A 183 24.40 13.66 -7.42
C ALA A 183 22.97 14.20 -7.62
N LYS A 184 22.01 13.36 -8.04
CA LYS A 184 20.59 13.72 -8.03
C LYS A 184 20.06 13.92 -6.61
N HIS A 185 20.57 13.13 -5.66
CA HIS A 185 20.25 13.28 -4.24
C HIS A 185 21.04 14.38 -3.52
N SER A 186 21.90 15.12 -4.22
CA SER A 186 22.61 16.26 -3.62
C SER A 186 21.65 17.38 -3.26
N LEU A 187 21.99 18.14 -2.22
CA LEU A 187 21.20 19.32 -1.81
C LEU A 187 21.03 20.29 -2.99
N ARG A 188 22.09 20.55 -3.76
CA ARG A 188 22.07 21.48 -4.89
C ARG A 188 21.06 21.07 -5.97
N HIS A 189 21.07 19.80 -6.36
CA HIS A 189 20.16 19.31 -7.40
C HIS A 189 18.71 19.24 -6.90
N SER A 190 18.50 18.63 -5.74
CA SER A 190 17.16 18.48 -5.17
C SER A 190 16.51 19.81 -4.78
N LEU A 191 17.29 20.80 -4.34
CA LEU A 191 16.79 22.14 -4.02
C LEU A 191 16.28 22.87 -5.27
N ILE A 192 17.00 22.82 -6.39
CA ILE A 192 16.56 23.48 -7.64
C ILE A 192 15.25 22.87 -8.13
N ILE A 193 15.14 21.54 -8.10
CA ILE A 193 13.90 20.84 -8.45
C ILE A 193 12.76 21.27 -7.53
N LEU A 194 13.02 21.31 -6.22
CA LEU A 194 12.03 21.74 -5.24
C LEU A 194 11.56 23.18 -5.52
N LEU A 195 12.48 24.11 -5.80
CA LEU A 195 12.14 25.50 -6.09
C LEU A 195 11.25 25.62 -7.33
N ASN A 196 11.54 24.88 -8.40
CA ASN A 196 10.71 24.86 -9.61
C ASN A 196 9.30 24.28 -9.37
N GLN A 197 9.16 23.37 -8.42
CA GLN A 197 7.88 22.77 -8.02
C GLN A 197 7.14 23.58 -6.95
N THR A 198 7.80 24.55 -6.32
CA THR A 198 7.25 25.35 -5.23
C THR A 198 6.41 26.48 -5.81
N LEU A 199 5.21 26.69 -5.27
CA LEU A 199 4.33 27.77 -5.72
C LEU A 199 4.94 29.15 -5.45
N ASN A 200 4.64 30.11 -6.33
CA ASN A 200 5.12 31.49 -6.23
C ASN A 200 4.76 32.15 -4.88
N ILE A 201 3.60 31.80 -4.33
CA ILE A 201 3.12 32.27 -3.02
C ILE A 201 4.14 31.98 -1.89
N ILE A 202 4.91 30.90 -2.00
CA ILE A 202 5.97 30.57 -1.05
C ILE A 202 7.27 31.30 -1.40
N THR A 203 7.64 31.35 -2.69
CA THR A 203 8.91 31.96 -3.10
C THR A 203 8.94 33.47 -2.85
N ASP A 204 7.80 34.15 -2.98
CA ASP A 204 7.68 35.59 -2.74
C ASP A 204 7.87 35.93 -1.24
N LYS A 205 7.59 34.97 -0.36
CA LYS A 205 7.78 35.11 1.10
C LYS A 205 9.24 35.06 1.52
N ILE A 206 10.13 34.62 0.63
CA ILE A 206 11.56 34.54 0.91
C ILE A 206 12.19 35.94 1.02
N THR A 207 11.67 36.90 0.27
CA THR A 207 12.14 38.28 0.28
C THR A 207 11.32 39.19 1.18
N THR A 208 10.05 38.86 1.43
CA THR A 208 9.11 39.75 2.14
C THR A 208 8.98 39.47 3.63
N HIS A 209 9.25 38.25 4.10
CA HIS A 209 9.04 37.87 5.50
C HIS A 209 10.37 37.70 6.26
N SER A 210 10.32 37.82 7.58
CA SER A 210 11.43 37.40 8.46
C SER A 210 11.64 35.88 8.37
N PHE A 211 12.84 35.41 8.71
CA PHE A 211 13.14 33.96 8.68
C PHE A 211 12.16 33.14 9.52
N HIS A 212 11.80 33.64 10.72
CA HIS A 212 10.86 32.96 11.59
C HIS A 212 9.45 32.90 10.96
N GLY A 213 8.97 34.03 10.43
CA GLY A 213 7.67 34.11 9.76
C GLY A 213 7.60 33.19 8.54
N PHE A 214 8.66 33.19 7.72
CA PHE A 214 8.79 32.30 6.57
C PHE A 214 8.77 30.83 6.98
N SER A 215 9.62 30.42 7.94
CA SER A 215 9.69 29.01 8.36
C SER A 215 8.36 28.51 8.95
N SER A 216 7.64 29.37 9.69
CA SER A 216 6.31 29.04 10.21
C SER A 216 5.29 28.91 9.08
N TYR A 217 5.30 29.84 8.12
CA TYR A 217 4.42 29.82 6.96
C TYR A 217 4.57 28.55 6.13
N VAL A 218 5.81 28.17 5.78
CA VAL A 218 6.08 26.97 4.96
C VAL A 218 5.66 25.70 5.69
N LYS A 219 5.90 25.62 7.00
CA LYS A 219 5.43 24.50 7.83
C LYS A 219 3.91 24.37 7.77
N ASN A 220 3.18 25.46 8.00
CA ASN A 220 1.72 25.44 7.99
C ASN A 220 1.16 25.14 6.60
N TYR A 221 1.80 25.64 5.55
CA TYR A 221 1.45 25.32 4.17
C TYR A 221 1.46 23.80 3.93
N TYR A 222 2.56 23.11 4.22
CA TYR A 222 2.64 21.66 4.01
C TYR A 222 1.65 20.88 4.90
N ILE A 223 1.45 21.28 6.14
CA ILE A 223 0.45 20.64 7.03
C ILE A 223 -0.96 20.79 6.44
N ASN A 224 -1.29 21.94 5.85
CA ASN A 224 -2.61 22.19 5.28
C ASN A 224 -2.86 21.37 4.00
N THR A 225 -1.80 21.03 3.25
CA THR A 225 -1.92 20.14 2.08
C THR A 225 -2.29 18.70 2.44
N TYR A 226 -2.12 18.30 3.70
CA TYR A 226 -2.46 16.95 4.13
C TYR A 226 -3.97 16.74 4.05
N THR A 227 -4.38 15.63 3.44
CA THR A 227 -5.79 15.31 3.23
C THR A 227 -6.30 14.31 4.26
N ASN A 228 -7.55 14.52 4.69
CA ASN A 228 -8.29 13.54 5.48
C ASN A 228 -9.05 12.53 4.60
N LEU A 229 -8.95 12.69 3.27
CA LEU A 229 -9.81 12.02 2.30
C LEU A 229 -9.22 10.68 1.86
N VAL A 230 -10.11 9.71 1.65
CA VAL A 230 -9.79 8.45 0.99
C VAL A 230 -9.32 8.78 -0.42
N ASN A 231 -8.17 8.23 -0.84
CA ASN A 231 -7.68 8.44 -2.19
C ASN A 231 -8.67 7.82 -3.19
N LYS A 232 -9.36 8.67 -3.94
CA LYS A 232 -10.40 8.27 -4.89
C LYS A 232 -9.91 7.24 -5.90
N THR A 233 -8.70 7.40 -6.46
CA THR A 233 -8.19 6.46 -7.46
C THR A 233 -7.93 5.06 -6.89
N ILE A 234 -7.46 5.00 -5.64
CA ILE A 234 -7.24 3.74 -4.93
C ILE A 234 -8.59 3.12 -4.55
N ALA A 235 -9.54 3.93 -4.07
CA ALA A 235 -10.89 3.47 -3.76
C ALA A 235 -11.59 2.90 -5.00
N ASP A 236 -11.57 3.63 -6.12
CA ASP A 236 -12.13 3.19 -7.40
C ASP A 236 -11.48 1.87 -7.87
N SER A 237 -10.15 1.76 -7.75
CA SER A 237 -9.43 0.52 -8.08
C SER A 237 -9.84 -0.65 -7.18
N ALA A 238 -10.02 -0.40 -5.88
CA ALA A 238 -10.48 -1.42 -4.93
C ALA A 238 -11.92 -1.84 -5.21
N MET A 239 -12.83 -0.89 -5.46
CA MET A 239 -14.22 -1.16 -5.84
C MET A 239 -14.30 -1.96 -7.13
N ASN A 240 -13.48 -1.63 -8.13
CA ASN A 240 -13.37 -2.40 -9.37
C ASN A 240 -12.86 -3.84 -9.14
N ALA A 241 -11.98 -4.06 -8.16
CA ALA A 241 -11.53 -5.40 -7.79
C ALA A 241 -12.65 -6.19 -7.10
N PHE A 242 -13.37 -5.58 -6.15
CA PHE A 242 -14.53 -6.20 -5.50
C PHE A 242 -15.66 -6.50 -6.49
N GLY A 243 -15.87 -5.63 -7.49
CA GLY A 243 -16.85 -5.83 -8.55
C GLY A 243 -16.62 -7.09 -9.40
N ARG A 244 -15.40 -7.65 -9.41
CA ARG A 244 -15.11 -8.93 -10.07
C ARG A 244 -15.69 -10.13 -9.33
N HIS A 245 -16.02 -9.97 -8.05
CA HIS A 245 -16.59 -11.01 -7.20
C HIS A 245 -18.13 -10.97 -7.14
N PHE A 246 -18.78 -10.09 -7.91
CA PHE A 246 -20.25 -9.99 -7.97
C PHE A 246 -20.94 -11.16 -8.68
N TRP A 247 -20.20 -12.19 -9.09
CA TRP A 247 -20.75 -13.39 -9.70
C TRP A 247 -21.77 -14.10 -8.81
N TYR A 248 -21.50 -14.18 -7.50
CA TYR A 248 -22.42 -14.75 -6.50
C TYR A 248 -23.68 -13.91 -6.26
N LEU A 249 -23.68 -12.67 -6.74
CA LEU A 249 -24.77 -11.71 -6.59
C LEU A 249 -25.57 -11.54 -7.89
N THR A 250 -25.29 -12.36 -8.91
CA THR A 250 -26.12 -12.43 -10.13
C THR A 250 -27.41 -13.18 -9.86
N GLY A 251 -28.49 -12.86 -10.59
CA GLY A 251 -29.81 -13.47 -10.37
C GLY A 251 -29.78 -14.99 -10.29
N GLU A 252 -28.99 -15.65 -11.14
CA GLU A 252 -28.82 -17.12 -11.16
C GLU A 252 -28.19 -17.70 -9.89
N MET A 253 -27.24 -16.97 -9.27
CA MET A 253 -26.40 -17.47 -8.18
C MET A 253 -26.87 -17.01 -6.80
N VAL A 254 -27.58 -15.88 -6.73
CA VAL A 254 -28.16 -15.32 -5.50
C VAL A 254 -28.95 -16.35 -4.66
N PRO A 255 -29.72 -17.30 -5.24
CA PRO A 255 -30.44 -18.29 -4.44
C PRO A 255 -29.54 -19.20 -3.61
N LEU A 256 -28.26 -19.35 -3.95
CA LEU A 256 -27.31 -20.11 -3.13
C LEU A 256 -27.12 -19.47 -1.73
N ALA A 257 -27.42 -18.18 -1.60
CA ALA A 257 -27.40 -17.47 -0.32
C ALA A 257 -28.39 -18.06 0.71
N LEU A 258 -29.45 -18.75 0.27
CA LEU A 258 -30.42 -19.46 1.13
C LEU A 258 -29.76 -20.55 2.00
N PHE A 259 -28.62 -21.09 1.55
CA PHE A 259 -27.88 -22.17 2.21
C PHE A 259 -26.68 -21.66 3.03
N SER A 260 -26.46 -20.34 3.06
CA SER A 260 -25.36 -19.74 3.82
C SER A 260 -25.78 -19.45 5.25
N ASN A 261 -24.99 -19.94 6.21
CA ASN A 261 -25.15 -19.61 7.63
C ASN A 261 -24.75 -18.17 7.99
N ARG A 262 -24.19 -17.41 7.03
CA ARG A 262 -23.82 -16.00 7.21
C ARG A 262 -24.95 -15.03 6.86
N VAL A 263 -26.02 -15.51 6.22
CA VAL A 263 -27.17 -14.69 5.85
C VAL A 263 -28.21 -14.78 6.99
N PRO A 264 -28.59 -13.64 7.59
CA PRO A 264 -29.60 -13.62 8.66
C PRO A 264 -30.93 -14.22 8.23
N ASP A 265 -31.66 -14.81 9.18
CA ASP A 265 -32.92 -15.51 8.93
C ASP A 265 -33.98 -14.60 8.28
N GLU A 266 -34.04 -13.34 8.69
CA GLU A 266 -34.93 -12.31 8.12
C GLU A 266 -34.65 -12.10 6.62
N GLU A 267 -33.38 -12.00 6.25
CA GLU A 267 -32.96 -11.78 4.86
C GLU A 267 -33.17 -13.06 4.01
N ARG A 268 -32.97 -14.25 4.60
CA ARG A 268 -33.29 -15.53 3.94
C ARG A 268 -34.79 -15.68 3.70
N GLN A 269 -35.63 -15.25 4.64
CA GLN A 269 -37.09 -15.30 4.52
C GLN A 269 -37.56 -14.35 3.42
N LEU A 270 -37.01 -13.12 3.39
CA LEU A 270 -37.30 -12.14 2.35
C LEU A 270 -36.90 -12.66 0.97
N LEU A 271 -35.69 -13.21 0.85
CA LEU A 271 -35.18 -13.81 -0.38
C LEU A 271 -36.09 -14.95 -0.87
N GLY A 272 -36.48 -15.87 0.02
CA GLY A 272 -37.37 -16.98 -0.30
C GLY A 272 -38.77 -16.53 -0.73
N SER A 273 -39.35 -15.55 -0.02
CA SER A 273 -40.66 -14.98 -0.38
C SER A 273 -40.64 -14.30 -1.76
N ARG A 274 -39.53 -13.62 -2.08
CA ARG A 274 -39.35 -12.97 -3.37
C ARG A 274 -39.23 -13.99 -4.49
N LEU A 275 -38.46 -15.06 -4.29
CA LEU A 275 -38.36 -16.16 -5.25
C LEU A 275 -39.73 -16.74 -5.58
N LEU A 276 -40.54 -17.06 -4.57
CA LEU A 276 -41.90 -17.58 -4.76
C LEU A 276 -42.80 -16.61 -5.51
N SER A 277 -42.70 -15.30 -5.27
CA SER A 277 -43.51 -14.28 -5.94
C SER A 277 -43.31 -14.21 -7.46
N ILE A 278 -42.17 -14.70 -7.96
CA ILE A 278 -41.81 -14.67 -9.38
C ILE A 278 -41.54 -16.06 -9.96
N LYS A 279 -42.07 -17.12 -9.34
CA LYS A 279 -41.86 -18.51 -9.78
C LYS A 279 -42.40 -18.72 -11.20
N PRO A 280 -41.54 -19.02 -12.19
CA PRO A 280 -41.99 -19.28 -13.56
C PRO A 280 -42.62 -20.68 -13.65
N GLU A 281 -43.51 -20.89 -14.62
CA GLU A 281 -44.09 -22.21 -14.91
C GLU A 281 -43.00 -23.22 -15.31
N VAL A 282 -42.03 -22.78 -16.12
CA VAL A 282 -40.85 -23.57 -16.49
C VAL A 282 -39.60 -22.71 -16.34
N PRO A 283 -38.62 -23.10 -15.50
CA PRO A 283 -37.35 -22.39 -15.42
C PRO A 283 -36.61 -22.46 -16.77
N ALA A 284 -36.42 -21.29 -17.39
CA ALA A 284 -35.69 -21.13 -18.64
C ALA A 284 -34.20 -20.93 -18.38
N MET A 285 -33.38 -21.27 -19.37
CA MET A 285 -31.94 -20.96 -19.34
C MET A 285 -31.77 -19.44 -19.50
N PRO A 286 -30.89 -18.78 -18.72
CA PRO A 286 -30.67 -17.35 -18.80
C PRO A 286 -30.16 -16.89 -20.18
N SER A 287 -30.89 -15.98 -20.82
CA SER A 287 -30.62 -15.50 -22.20
C SER A 287 -29.40 -14.57 -22.31
N SER A 288 -29.00 -13.93 -21.21
CA SER A 288 -27.86 -13.00 -21.16
C SER A 288 -26.49 -13.66 -21.38
N ARG A 289 -26.42 -15.00 -21.45
CA ARG A 289 -25.21 -15.79 -21.74
C ARG A 289 -25.13 -16.25 -23.20
N TYR A 290 -25.35 -15.32 -24.13
CA TYR A 290 -25.22 -15.50 -25.59
C TYR A 290 -25.86 -16.78 -26.14
N ASP A 291 -27.03 -17.19 -25.61
CA ASP A 291 -27.75 -18.42 -26.00
C ASP A 291 -26.95 -19.75 -25.93
N THR A 292 -25.74 -19.73 -25.40
CA THR A 292 -24.85 -20.91 -25.27
C THR A 292 -24.70 -21.38 -23.83
N GLY A 293 -25.15 -20.59 -22.85
CA GLY A 293 -24.96 -20.88 -21.43
C GLY A 293 -23.54 -20.58 -20.91
N PHE A 294 -22.63 -20.12 -21.78
CA PHE A 294 -21.25 -19.75 -21.44
C PHE A 294 -21.01 -18.26 -21.68
N GLY A 295 -20.44 -17.55 -20.68
CA GLY A 295 -20.13 -16.13 -20.81
C GLY A 295 -20.09 -15.37 -19.48
N LYS A 296 -19.61 -14.13 -19.52
CA LYS A 296 -19.60 -13.20 -18.38
C LYS A 296 -21.02 -12.66 -18.16
N PRO A 297 -21.66 -12.89 -17.00
CA PRO A 297 -22.99 -12.39 -16.71
C PRO A 297 -22.97 -10.87 -16.55
N ALA A 298 -24.13 -10.26 -16.76
CA ALA A 298 -24.34 -8.87 -16.37
C ALA A 298 -24.33 -8.80 -14.83
N PHE A 299 -23.42 -8.00 -14.27
CA PHE A 299 -23.37 -7.80 -12.82
C PHE A 299 -24.40 -6.73 -12.40
N PRO A 300 -25.10 -6.94 -11.28
CA PRO A 300 -26.05 -5.95 -10.78
C PRO A 300 -25.32 -4.68 -10.33
N ILE A 301 -26.01 -3.55 -10.47
CA ILE A 301 -25.58 -2.27 -9.89
C ILE A 301 -26.16 -2.23 -8.47
N MET A 302 -25.31 -2.21 -7.46
CA MET A 302 -25.72 -2.17 -6.05
C MET A 302 -25.53 -0.80 -5.44
N THR A 303 -26.44 -0.44 -4.56
CA THR A 303 -26.37 0.73 -3.67
C THR A 303 -26.33 0.27 -2.21
N GLU A 304 -26.12 1.19 -1.27
CA GLU A 304 -26.06 0.88 0.17
C GLU A 304 -27.37 0.29 0.72
N SER A 305 -28.48 0.43 -0.01
CA SER A 305 -29.81 -0.05 0.37
C SER A 305 -30.21 -1.35 -0.34
N THR A 306 -29.36 -1.93 -1.19
CA THR A 306 -29.71 -3.14 -1.95
C THR A 306 -29.71 -4.37 -1.04
N SER A 307 -30.84 -5.07 -0.98
CA SER A 307 -30.99 -6.36 -0.29
C SER A 307 -30.79 -7.54 -1.25
N LEU A 308 -30.54 -8.75 -0.71
CA LEU A 308 -30.46 -9.95 -1.55
C LEU A 308 -31.73 -10.22 -2.35
N ALA A 309 -32.90 -9.86 -1.83
CA ALA A 309 -34.18 -10.03 -2.51
C ALA A 309 -34.32 -9.13 -3.74
N ASP A 310 -33.70 -7.94 -3.74
CA ASP A 310 -33.72 -7.02 -4.89
C ASP A 310 -32.95 -7.56 -6.09
N LEU A 311 -32.05 -8.52 -5.85
CA LEU A 311 -31.22 -9.15 -6.88
C LEU A 311 -31.89 -10.36 -7.55
N VAL A 312 -33.08 -10.75 -7.07
CA VAL A 312 -33.82 -11.90 -7.59
C VAL A 312 -34.48 -11.55 -8.93
N THR A 313 -34.24 -12.40 -9.93
CA THR A 313 -34.80 -12.27 -11.28
C THR A 313 -35.46 -13.59 -11.69
N PRO A 314 -36.23 -13.66 -12.79
CA PRO A 314 -36.76 -14.94 -13.28
C PRO A 314 -35.66 -16.01 -13.48
N ASP A 315 -34.45 -15.60 -13.84
CA ASP A 315 -33.27 -16.46 -13.99
C ASP A 315 -32.83 -17.13 -12.68
N SER A 316 -33.23 -16.61 -11.53
CA SER A 316 -32.92 -17.20 -10.22
C SER A 316 -33.43 -18.63 -10.07
N TRP A 317 -34.51 -19.00 -10.77
CA TRP A 317 -35.03 -20.37 -10.73
C TRP A 317 -34.18 -21.37 -11.51
N TRP A 318 -33.25 -20.90 -12.35
CA TRP A 318 -32.39 -21.77 -13.14
C TRP A 318 -31.51 -22.67 -12.27
N ILE A 319 -30.98 -22.17 -11.15
CA ILE A 319 -30.09 -22.96 -10.29
C ILE A 319 -30.79 -24.15 -9.64
N PHE A 320 -32.08 -24.01 -9.32
CA PHE A 320 -32.89 -25.11 -8.79
C PHE A 320 -33.08 -26.21 -9.84
N LYS A 321 -33.32 -25.83 -11.10
CA LYS A 321 -33.42 -26.79 -12.21
C LYS A 321 -32.06 -27.42 -12.54
N LEU A 322 -31.02 -26.62 -12.64
CA LEU A 322 -29.66 -27.03 -12.99
C LEU A 322 -29.10 -28.06 -12.01
N LEU A 323 -29.35 -27.85 -10.71
CA LEU A 323 -28.86 -28.70 -9.64
C LEU A 323 -29.89 -29.72 -9.15
N ASN A 324 -31.07 -29.78 -9.78
CA ASN A 324 -32.19 -30.63 -9.40
C ASN A 324 -32.57 -30.50 -7.91
N LEU A 325 -32.69 -29.25 -7.44
CA LEU A 325 -33.01 -28.90 -6.06
C LEU A 325 -34.52 -28.80 -5.86
N ASP A 326 -35.02 -29.41 -4.79
CA ASP A 326 -36.41 -29.24 -4.38
C ASP A 326 -36.61 -27.85 -3.73
N SER A 327 -37.67 -27.16 -4.17
CA SER A 327 -38.03 -25.81 -3.71
C SER A 327 -39.18 -25.79 -2.71
N SER A 328 -39.76 -26.94 -2.36
CA SER A 328 -40.89 -27.07 -1.42
C SER A 328 -40.63 -26.45 -0.05
N PHE A 329 -39.37 -26.42 0.40
CA PHE A 329 -39.00 -25.80 1.68
C PHE A 329 -39.27 -24.29 1.72
N LEU A 330 -39.28 -23.60 0.57
CA LEU A 330 -39.48 -22.15 0.51
C LEU A 330 -40.88 -21.72 1.00
N GLU A 331 -41.86 -22.63 0.95
CA GLU A 331 -43.23 -22.40 1.42
C GLU A 331 -43.33 -22.34 2.97
N HIS A 332 -42.26 -22.76 3.65
CA HIS A 332 -42.19 -22.81 5.10
C HIS A 332 -41.35 -21.66 5.66
N ASN A 333 -41.53 -21.36 6.95
CA ASN A 333 -40.70 -20.38 7.65
C ASN A 333 -39.25 -20.87 7.78
N VAL A 334 -38.27 -19.98 7.61
CA VAL A 334 -36.82 -20.25 7.68
C VAL A 334 -36.42 -21.03 8.93
N THR A 335 -37.05 -20.75 10.07
CA THR A 335 -36.78 -21.44 11.35
C THR A 335 -36.97 -22.95 11.26
N LYS A 336 -37.88 -23.42 10.39
CA LYS A 336 -38.20 -24.84 10.21
C LYS A 336 -37.39 -25.51 9.10
N TRP A 337 -36.64 -24.75 8.29
CA TRP A 337 -35.96 -25.30 7.11
C TRP A 337 -34.97 -26.41 7.47
N GLN A 338 -34.27 -26.33 8.60
CA GLN A 338 -33.32 -27.38 8.99
C GLN A 338 -34.00 -28.74 9.28
N GLU A 339 -35.28 -28.76 9.60
CA GLU A 339 -36.02 -29.99 9.90
C GLU A 339 -36.59 -30.63 8.63
N LEU A 340 -36.64 -29.89 7.51
CA LEU A 340 -37.22 -30.34 6.25
C LEU A 340 -36.24 -31.18 5.44
N ALA A 341 -36.69 -32.38 5.04
CA ALA A 341 -35.91 -33.28 4.19
C ALA A 341 -35.51 -32.63 2.85
N SER A 342 -36.41 -31.82 2.26
CA SER A 342 -36.14 -31.10 1.01
C SER A 342 -35.01 -30.07 1.14
N TYR A 343 -34.95 -29.33 2.25
CA TYR A 343 -33.84 -28.40 2.51
C TYR A 343 -32.52 -29.13 2.80
N GLN A 344 -32.56 -30.22 3.59
CA GLN A 344 -31.36 -31.01 3.90
C GLN A 344 -30.75 -31.65 2.65
N ALA A 345 -31.59 -32.17 1.75
CA ALA A 345 -31.14 -32.69 0.46
C ALA A 345 -30.44 -31.60 -0.39
N CYS A 346 -31.05 -30.41 -0.46
CA CYS A 346 -30.47 -29.27 -1.17
C CYS A 346 -29.14 -28.82 -0.56
N LEU A 347 -29.05 -28.76 0.78
CA LEU A 347 -27.83 -28.40 1.50
C LEU A 347 -26.70 -29.41 1.22
N ALA A 348 -27.01 -30.70 1.17
CA ALA A 348 -26.04 -31.74 0.83
C ALA A 348 -25.51 -31.60 -0.61
N ALA A 349 -26.40 -31.34 -1.56
CA ALA A 349 -26.03 -31.11 -2.96
C ALA A 349 -25.11 -29.89 -3.14
N VAL A 350 -25.46 -28.76 -2.51
CA VAL A 350 -24.67 -27.52 -2.57
C VAL A 350 -23.31 -27.67 -1.89
N LYS A 351 -23.21 -28.41 -0.78
CA LYS A 351 -21.92 -28.73 -0.14
C LYS A 351 -21.00 -29.55 -1.04
N CYS A 352 -21.54 -30.59 -1.71
CA CYS A 352 -20.77 -31.44 -2.62
C CYS A 352 -20.17 -30.65 -3.80
N LEU A 353 -20.89 -29.66 -4.31
CA LEU A 353 -20.42 -28.75 -5.36
C LEU A 353 -19.21 -27.92 -4.93
N ASN A 354 -19.21 -27.39 -3.70
CA ASN A 354 -18.07 -26.64 -3.18
C ASN A 354 -16.81 -27.53 -3.14
N ASP A 355 -16.93 -28.75 -2.61
CA ASP A 355 -15.81 -29.71 -2.55
C ASP A 355 -15.31 -30.13 -3.94
N ALA A 356 -16.20 -30.29 -4.92
CA ALA A 356 -15.82 -30.58 -6.30
C ALA A 356 -15.10 -29.39 -6.96
N ALA A 357 -15.60 -28.17 -6.77
CA ALA A 357 -15.01 -26.94 -7.28
C ALA A 357 -13.63 -26.67 -6.65
N GLU A 358 -13.51 -26.79 -5.32
CA GLU A 358 -12.25 -26.64 -4.60
C GLU A 358 -11.19 -27.65 -5.07
N ARG A 359 -11.59 -28.92 -5.26
CA ARG A 359 -10.70 -29.95 -5.83
C ARG A 359 -10.28 -29.64 -7.27
N GLY A 360 -11.20 -29.13 -8.09
CA GLY A 360 -10.93 -28.69 -9.46
C GLY A 360 -9.95 -27.52 -9.52
N VAL A 361 -10.18 -26.47 -8.74
CA VAL A 361 -9.29 -25.30 -8.64
C VAL A 361 -7.91 -25.69 -8.12
N LYS A 362 -7.85 -26.57 -7.12
CA LYS A 362 -6.57 -27.05 -6.59
C LYS A 362 -5.78 -27.86 -7.63
N LEU A 363 -6.45 -28.76 -8.35
CA LEU A 363 -5.83 -29.52 -9.44
C LEU A 363 -5.34 -28.57 -10.54
N SER A 364 -6.15 -27.61 -10.95
CA SER A 364 -5.78 -26.57 -11.90
C SER A 364 -4.55 -25.77 -11.45
N SER A 365 -4.54 -25.28 -10.21
CA SER A 365 -3.43 -24.50 -9.65
C SER A 365 -2.14 -25.30 -9.50
N ASP A 366 -2.21 -26.57 -9.09
CA ASP A 366 -1.03 -27.40 -8.84
C ASP A 366 -0.30 -27.77 -10.15
N PHE A 367 -1.02 -27.85 -11.26
CA PHE A 367 -0.48 -28.27 -12.57
C PHE A 367 -0.38 -27.14 -13.59
N LEU A 368 -0.75 -25.91 -13.23
CA LEU A 368 -0.64 -24.73 -14.10
C LEU A 368 0.80 -24.48 -14.56
N SER A 369 1.78 -24.67 -13.67
CA SER A 369 3.21 -24.47 -14.01
C SER A 369 3.78 -25.58 -14.91
N ALA A 370 3.11 -26.73 -15.00
CA ALA A 370 3.53 -27.84 -15.85
C ALA A 370 3.07 -27.66 -17.31
N ALA A 371 2.09 -26.78 -17.55
CA ALA A 371 1.57 -26.54 -18.87
C ALA A 371 2.37 -25.48 -19.63
N ARG A 372 2.62 -25.76 -20.92
CA ARG A 372 3.32 -24.82 -21.83
C ARG A 372 2.36 -23.91 -22.60
N ASN A 373 1.15 -24.38 -22.84
CA ASN A 373 0.06 -23.69 -23.53
C ASN A 373 -1.30 -24.28 -23.08
N GLU A 374 -2.42 -23.66 -23.48
CA GLU A 374 -3.76 -24.05 -23.04
C GLU A 374 -4.16 -25.47 -23.48
N GLU A 375 -3.85 -25.88 -24.70
CA GLU A 375 -4.14 -27.25 -25.17
C GLU A 375 -3.39 -28.31 -24.33
N ASN A 376 -2.10 -28.06 -24.06
CA ASN A 376 -1.30 -28.93 -23.20
C ASN A 376 -1.83 -28.95 -21.76
N TYR A 377 -2.30 -27.80 -21.24
CA TYR A 377 -2.92 -27.70 -19.92
C TYR A 377 -4.15 -28.60 -19.79
N GLN A 378 -5.05 -28.57 -20.79
CA GLN A 378 -6.24 -29.41 -20.81
C GLN A 378 -5.87 -30.90 -20.85
N SER A 379 -4.87 -31.30 -21.65
CA SER A 379 -4.36 -32.68 -21.66
C SER A 379 -3.75 -33.10 -20.32
N VAL A 380 -2.95 -32.24 -19.69
CA VAL A 380 -2.33 -32.51 -18.37
C VAL A 380 -3.40 -32.73 -17.30
N ILE A 381 -4.44 -31.90 -17.27
CA ILE A 381 -5.55 -32.05 -16.33
C ILE A 381 -6.25 -33.40 -16.50
N GLN A 382 -6.56 -33.78 -17.74
CA GLN A 382 -7.24 -35.05 -18.03
C GLN A 382 -6.39 -36.25 -17.63
N VAL A 383 -5.09 -36.24 -17.92
CA VAL A 383 -4.15 -37.30 -17.53
C VAL A 383 -4.04 -37.41 -16.01
N VAL A 384 -3.94 -36.29 -15.29
CA VAL A 384 -3.87 -36.28 -13.82
C VAL A 384 -5.18 -36.77 -13.20
N GLN A 385 -6.33 -36.40 -13.76
CA GLN A 385 -7.63 -36.87 -13.29
C GLN A 385 -7.78 -38.38 -13.51
N GLN A 386 -7.39 -38.88 -14.68
CA GLN A 386 -7.45 -40.30 -15.01
C GLN A 386 -6.51 -41.10 -14.09
N ASN A 387 -5.26 -40.64 -13.92
CA ASN A 387 -4.30 -41.27 -13.03
C ASN A 387 -4.79 -41.33 -11.57
N ARG A 388 -5.47 -40.27 -11.08
CA ARG A 388 -6.09 -40.26 -9.75
C ARG A 388 -7.28 -41.21 -9.60
N LYS A 389 -7.98 -41.53 -10.70
CA LYS A 389 -9.05 -42.55 -10.73
C LYS A 389 -8.47 -43.96 -10.76
N ASP A 390 -7.40 -44.17 -11.52
CA ASP A 390 -6.73 -45.45 -11.67
C ASP A 390 -5.93 -45.83 -10.40
N LEU A 391 -5.44 -44.83 -9.66
CA LEU A 391 -4.70 -44.98 -8.40
C LEU A 391 -5.35 -44.17 -7.26
N PRO A 392 -6.52 -44.60 -6.74
CA PRO A 392 -7.16 -43.91 -5.64
C PRO A 392 -6.29 -44.02 -4.36
N ASN A 393 -5.96 -42.86 -3.76
CA ASN A 393 -5.37 -42.71 -2.40
C ASN A 393 -3.88 -43.05 -2.16
N LEU A 394 -2.95 -42.50 -2.95
CA LEU A 394 -1.51 -42.49 -2.56
C LEU A 394 -1.17 -41.62 -1.34
N ARG A 395 -2.05 -40.70 -0.90
CA ARG A 395 -1.78 -39.79 0.25
C ARG A 395 -2.02 -40.41 1.63
N GLN A 396 -2.61 -41.61 1.72
CA GLN A 396 -2.82 -42.33 3.00
C GLN A 396 -1.82 -43.46 3.26
N ALA A 397 -0.85 -43.71 2.36
CA ALA A 397 0.28 -44.57 2.69
C ALA A 397 1.10 -43.89 3.79
N LYS A 398 0.83 -44.26 5.05
CA LYS A 398 1.64 -43.94 6.22
C LYS A 398 3.10 -44.14 5.83
N ARG A 399 3.94 -43.12 6.06
CA ARG A 399 5.39 -43.31 6.10
C ARG A 399 5.64 -44.46 7.08
N VAL A 400 6.03 -45.61 6.55
CA VAL A 400 6.61 -46.68 7.35
C VAL A 400 7.86 -46.06 7.98
N PRO A 401 8.01 -46.08 9.32
CA PRO A 401 9.25 -45.65 9.94
C PRO A 401 10.37 -46.54 9.40
N GLU A 402 11.45 -45.93 8.90
CA GLU A 402 12.69 -46.66 8.67
C GLU A 402 13.15 -47.22 10.02
N GLU A 403 13.09 -48.55 10.18
CA GLU A 403 13.79 -49.26 11.24
C GLU A 403 15.21 -49.57 10.75
N ASP A 404 16.17 -49.03 11.52
CA ASP A 404 17.61 -49.28 11.64
C ASP A 404 18.54 -49.25 10.40
#